data_AF-A0A3N5HDW6-F1
#
_entry.id   AF-A0A3N5HDW6-F1
#
_cell.length_a   1.000
_cell.length_b   1.000
_cell.length_c   1.000
_cell.angle_alpha   90.00
_cell.angle_beta   90.00
_cell.angle_gamma   90.00
#
_symmetry.space_group_name_H-M   'P 1'
#
loop_
_entity.id
_entity.type
_entity.pdbx_description
1 polymer ?
#
loop_
_entity_poly.entity_id
_entity_poly.type
_entity_poly.pdbx_seq_one_letter_code
_entity_poly.pdbx_strand_id
1 'polypeptide(L)'
;MGPEFAAAATALYVLGTPVLSVIAQALWLHTGAALGFSLALLALTRTDEPPWRVGVMVGLGVGMAVACRPIDVVLAAGFAGALWLARPRALGWMAAAAALPVLLLVAYQWEVFGSPLASGYGAEASEGWTTPVPLGVLGLLFSPGRGLLLHAPVLLVAVAALLRPGRGSSPRWFLPLGLSLVTFLCVMGHWHSWWGGSSAGNRMLSEGLPILGVALACGLREAWQRRSLRAPVVAFAAISVFTSAGLTFGIREPLWVQVMSVGGEDNPRPWDPGTHPLVARYRLLSSRSP
;
A
#
# COMPACT_ATOMS: atom_id res chain seq x y z
N MET A 1 16.17 14.28 8.59
CA MET A 1 15.71 13.20 9.49
C MET A 1 16.93 12.66 10.20
N GLY A 2 16.85 12.30 11.49
CA GLY A 2 17.94 11.53 12.11
C GLY A 2 18.03 10.15 11.42
N PRO A 3 19.23 9.65 11.08
CA PRO A 3 19.40 8.39 10.36
C PRO A 3 18.76 7.19 11.10
N GLU A 4 18.69 7.24 12.44
CA GLU A 4 18.12 6.21 13.29
C GLU A 4 16.61 5.98 13.07
N PHE A 5 15.82 7.06 12.93
CA PHE A 5 14.38 6.94 12.70
C PHE A 5 14.06 6.50 11.27
N ALA A 6 14.89 6.90 10.30
CA ALA A 6 14.77 6.42 8.92
C ALA A 6 15.10 4.92 8.82
N ALA A 7 16.14 4.46 9.52
CA ALA A 7 16.49 3.05 9.60
C ALA A 7 15.39 2.23 10.28
N ALA A 8 14.87 2.69 11.43
CA ALA A 8 13.77 2.04 12.14
C ALA A 8 12.50 1.98 11.29
N ALA A 9 12.13 3.07 10.62
CA ALA A 9 10.98 3.11 9.73
C ALA A 9 11.14 2.17 8.53
N THR A 10 12.33 2.12 7.92
CA THR A 10 12.63 1.17 6.84
C THR A 10 12.50 -0.28 7.32
N ALA A 11 13.07 -0.61 8.48
CA ALA A 11 12.96 -1.95 9.05
C ALA A 11 11.49 -2.33 9.34
N LEU A 12 10.70 -1.41 9.91
CA LEU A 12 9.28 -1.64 10.19
C LEU A 12 8.42 -1.66 8.93
N TYR A 13 8.77 -0.88 7.90
CA TYR A 13 8.13 -0.93 6.59
C TYR A 13 8.33 -2.32 5.96
N VAL A 14 9.56 -2.84 5.96
CA VAL A 14 9.86 -4.15 5.37
C VAL A 14 9.29 -5.30 6.20
N LEU A 15 9.56 -5.31 7.50
CA LEU A 15 9.29 -6.45 8.39
C LEU A 15 7.92 -6.38 9.06
N GLY A 16 7.35 -5.19 9.23
CA GLY A 16 6.10 -4.95 9.96
C GLY A 16 4.90 -4.64 9.05
N THR A 17 5.05 -4.74 7.73
CA THR A 17 3.94 -4.56 6.79
C THR A 17 3.92 -5.72 5.79
N PRO A 18 2.91 -5.80 4.90
CA PRO A 18 2.87 -6.82 3.86
C PRO A 18 3.94 -6.69 2.77
N VAL A 19 4.89 -5.76 2.88
CA VAL A 19 6.01 -5.68 1.92
C VAL A 19 6.69 -7.04 1.78
N LEU A 20 7.02 -7.69 2.89
CA LEU A 20 7.68 -8.99 2.85
C LEU A 20 6.76 -10.11 2.36
N SER A 21 5.49 -10.13 2.75
CA SER A 21 4.56 -11.23 2.45
C SER A 21 3.90 -11.13 1.07
N VAL A 22 3.83 -9.93 0.49
CA VAL A 22 3.14 -9.66 -0.79
C VAL A 22 4.12 -9.15 -1.84
N ILE A 23 4.81 -8.04 -1.56
CA ILE A 23 5.58 -7.31 -2.58
C ILE A 23 6.90 -8.05 -2.92
N ALA A 24 7.49 -8.74 -1.94
CA ALA A 24 8.81 -9.36 -2.05
C ALA A 24 8.80 -10.85 -2.47
N GLN A 25 7.64 -11.54 -2.43
CA GLN A 25 7.60 -13.00 -2.63
C GLN A 25 7.51 -13.44 -4.10
N ALA A 26 6.98 -12.60 -4.98
CA ALA A 26 6.79 -12.96 -6.38
C ALA A 26 6.69 -11.71 -7.27
N LEU A 27 6.78 -11.92 -8.58
CA LEU A 27 6.69 -10.86 -9.58
C LEU A 27 5.22 -10.44 -9.78
N TRP A 28 4.70 -9.63 -8.88
CA TRP A 28 3.36 -9.05 -8.97
C TRP A 28 3.41 -7.61 -9.49
N LEU A 29 2.27 -7.13 -10.01
CA LEU A 29 2.03 -5.73 -10.39
C LEU A 29 2.41 -4.75 -9.26
N HIS A 30 2.23 -5.17 -8.01
CA HIS A 30 2.59 -4.46 -6.77
C HIS A 30 4.06 -4.07 -6.67
N THR A 31 4.97 -4.93 -7.15
CA THR A 31 6.41 -4.73 -7.01
C THR A 31 6.89 -3.56 -7.84
N GLY A 32 6.43 -3.46 -9.10
CA GLY A 32 6.72 -2.33 -9.97
C GLY A 32 6.11 -1.03 -9.47
N ALA A 33 4.86 -1.08 -9.00
CA ALA A 33 4.19 0.09 -8.41
C ALA A 33 4.91 0.61 -7.15
N ALA A 34 5.26 -0.26 -6.22
CA ALA A 34 5.96 0.12 -4.99
C ALA A 34 7.33 0.73 -5.28
N LEU A 35 8.07 0.19 -6.25
CA LEU A 35 9.35 0.77 -6.71
C LEU A 35 9.13 2.17 -7.31
N GLY A 36 8.15 2.32 -8.20
CA GLY A 36 7.81 3.58 -8.83
C GLY A 36 7.44 4.67 -7.82
N PHE A 37 6.56 4.36 -6.87
CA PHE A 37 6.19 5.29 -5.79
C PHE A 37 7.34 5.60 -4.84
N SER A 38 8.23 4.64 -4.57
CA SER A 38 9.43 4.88 -3.77
C SER A 38 10.40 5.86 -4.46
N LEU A 39 10.58 5.73 -5.79
CA LEU A 39 11.37 6.68 -6.59
C LEU A 39 10.76 8.09 -6.54
N ALA A 40 9.44 8.19 -6.69
CA ALA A 40 8.73 9.47 -6.61
C ALA A 40 8.85 10.12 -5.23
N LEU A 41 8.75 9.34 -4.15
CA LEU A 41 8.95 9.83 -2.78
C LEU A 41 10.39 10.28 -2.54
N LEU A 42 11.38 9.52 -3.02
CA LEU A 42 12.78 9.91 -2.95
C LEU A 42 12.99 11.29 -3.60
N ALA A 43 12.42 11.52 -4.78
CA ALA A 43 12.48 12.81 -5.46
C ALA A 43 11.84 13.95 -4.64
N LEU A 44 10.68 13.72 -4.02
CA LEU A 44 10.00 14.69 -3.16
C LEU A 44 10.81 15.05 -1.90
N THR A 45 11.67 14.14 -1.42
CA THR A 45 12.55 14.40 -0.28
C THR A 45 13.82 15.17 -0.64
N ARG A 46 14.19 15.29 -1.92
CA ARG A 46 15.40 15.99 -2.37
C ARG A 46 15.15 17.48 -2.55
N THR A 47 15.27 18.25 -1.46
CA THR A 47 14.96 19.69 -1.41
C THR A 47 15.87 20.57 -2.26
N ASP A 48 17.05 20.09 -2.63
CA ASP A 48 18.10 20.91 -3.25
C ASP A 48 18.23 20.69 -4.76
N GLU A 49 17.56 19.67 -5.31
CA GLU A 49 17.59 19.37 -6.75
C GLU A 49 16.76 20.39 -7.56
N PRO A 50 17.13 20.69 -8.82
CA PRO A 50 16.35 21.56 -9.69
C PRO A 50 14.98 20.94 -10.04
N PRO A 51 13.95 21.76 -10.35
CA PRO A 51 12.58 21.29 -10.61
C PRO A 51 12.47 20.21 -11.69
N TRP A 52 13.29 20.27 -12.74
CA TRP A 52 13.22 19.29 -13.83
C TRP A 52 13.65 17.89 -13.39
N ARG A 53 14.70 17.76 -12.56
CA ARG A 53 15.16 16.45 -12.06
C ARG A 53 14.11 15.81 -11.17
N VAL A 54 13.55 16.60 -10.26
CA VAL A 54 12.48 16.12 -9.39
C VAL A 54 11.25 15.74 -10.20
N GLY A 55 10.84 16.60 -11.15
CA GLY A 55 9.73 16.29 -12.04
C GLY A 55 9.95 15.00 -12.83
N VAL A 56 11.13 14.82 -13.44
CA VAL A 56 11.47 13.59 -14.19
C VAL A 56 11.45 12.36 -13.28
N MET A 57 12.08 12.41 -12.10
CA MET A 57 12.08 11.26 -11.17
C MET A 57 10.67 10.91 -10.67
N VAL A 58 9.87 11.92 -10.30
CA VAL A 58 8.47 11.68 -9.92
C VAL A 58 7.69 11.13 -11.10
N GLY A 59 7.83 11.72 -12.29
CA GLY A 59 7.15 11.31 -13.51
C GLY A 59 7.45 9.88 -13.92
N LEU A 60 8.73 9.50 -13.99
CA LEU A 60 9.14 8.12 -14.25
C LEU A 60 8.58 7.16 -13.18
N GLY A 61 8.64 7.55 -11.91
CA GLY A 61 8.12 6.74 -10.80
C GLY A 61 6.61 6.51 -10.87
N VAL A 62 5.82 7.57 -10.98
CA VAL A 62 4.35 7.45 -11.04
C VAL A 62 3.88 6.84 -12.36
N GLY A 63 4.55 7.15 -13.48
CA GLY A 63 4.25 6.57 -14.77
C GLY A 63 4.53 5.06 -14.80
N MET A 64 5.63 4.62 -14.18
CA MET A 64 5.91 3.19 -14.00
C MET A 64 4.85 2.51 -13.13
N ALA A 65 4.43 3.15 -12.03
CA ALA A 65 3.40 2.59 -11.17
C ALA A 65 2.06 2.43 -11.91
N VAL A 66 1.61 3.46 -12.62
CA VAL A 66 0.39 3.41 -13.45
C VAL A 66 0.52 2.37 -14.56
N ALA A 67 1.70 2.26 -15.20
CA ALA A 67 1.93 1.25 -16.24
C ALA A 67 1.87 -0.18 -15.67
N CYS A 68 2.38 -0.40 -14.45
CA CYS A 68 2.25 -1.69 -13.77
C CYS A 68 0.82 -1.96 -13.31
N ARG A 69 0.08 -0.95 -12.89
CA ARG A 69 -1.29 -1.09 -12.38
C ARG A 69 -2.11 0.18 -12.65
N PRO A 70 -2.98 0.21 -13.67
CA PRO A 70 -3.66 1.45 -14.08
C PRO A 70 -4.45 2.16 -12.97
N ILE A 71 -5.01 1.42 -12.01
CA ILE A 71 -5.75 1.97 -10.87
C ILE A 71 -4.89 2.85 -9.94
N ASP A 72 -3.57 2.70 -10.00
CA ASP A 72 -2.61 3.52 -9.25
C ASP A 72 -2.56 4.97 -9.72
N VAL A 73 -3.28 5.30 -10.80
CA VAL A 73 -3.54 6.70 -11.21
C VAL A 73 -4.12 7.52 -10.06
N VAL A 74 -4.89 6.89 -9.15
CA VAL A 74 -5.43 7.51 -7.95
C VAL A 74 -4.32 8.01 -7.02
N LEU A 75 -3.30 7.17 -6.77
CA LEU A 75 -2.15 7.54 -5.95
C LEU A 75 -1.23 8.52 -6.70
N ALA A 76 -1.04 8.34 -8.01
CA ALA A 76 -0.27 9.24 -8.86
C ALA A 76 -0.82 10.68 -8.82
N ALA A 77 -2.14 10.86 -8.75
CA ALA A 77 -2.77 12.18 -8.58
C ALA A 77 -2.33 12.87 -7.27
N GLY A 78 -2.12 12.11 -6.20
CA GLY A 78 -1.56 12.61 -4.94
C GLY A 78 -0.14 13.16 -5.11
N PHE A 79 0.70 12.49 -5.91
CA PHE A 79 2.05 12.97 -6.24
C PHE A 79 2.02 14.24 -7.11
N ALA A 80 1.08 14.33 -8.05
CA ALA A 80 0.85 15.56 -8.81
C ALA A 80 0.45 16.71 -7.89
N GLY A 81 -0.48 16.49 -6.96
CA GLY A 81 -0.84 17.48 -5.94
C GLY A 81 0.33 17.85 -5.01
N ALA A 82 1.15 16.86 -4.62
CA ALA A 82 2.34 17.07 -3.80
C ALA A 82 3.36 17.97 -4.51
N LEU A 83 3.61 17.72 -5.79
CA LEU A 83 4.47 18.58 -6.62
C LEU A 83 3.84 19.96 -6.87
N TRP A 84 2.53 20.05 -7.06
CA TRP A 84 1.87 21.34 -7.22
C TRP A 84 2.09 22.23 -5.98
N LEU A 85 1.97 21.66 -4.78
CA LEU A 85 2.21 22.38 -3.53
C LEU A 85 3.69 22.69 -3.27
N ALA A 86 4.59 21.74 -3.57
CA ALA A 86 6.01 21.88 -3.24
C ALA A 86 6.80 22.63 -4.33
N ARG A 87 6.54 22.33 -5.60
CA ARG A 87 7.35 22.71 -6.79
C ARG A 87 6.53 22.70 -8.08
N PRO A 88 5.60 23.65 -8.29
CA PRO A 88 4.70 23.63 -9.45
C PRO A 88 5.44 23.62 -10.81
N ARG A 89 6.64 24.20 -10.88
CA ARG A 89 7.50 24.19 -12.09
C ARG A 89 7.97 22.78 -12.50
N ALA A 90 7.87 21.78 -11.61
CA ALA A 90 8.22 20.39 -11.89
C ALA A 90 7.09 19.61 -12.58
N LEU A 91 5.85 20.13 -12.61
CA LEU A 91 4.68 19.39 -13.11
C LEU A 91 4.76 19.05 -14.60
N GLY A 92 5.23 19.99 -15.43
CA GLY A 92 5.41 19.72 -16.87
C GLY A 92 6.42 18.59 -17.11
N TRP A 93 7.52 18.59 -16.35
CA TRP A 93 8.54 17.55 -16.39
C TRP A 93 8.01 16.20 -15.89
N MET A 94 7.18 16.21 -14.84
CA MET A 94 6.49 15.01 -14.36
C MET A 94 5.58 14.43 -15.44
N ALA A 95 4.74 15.24 -16.06
CA ALA A 95 3.84 14.78 -17.11
C ALA A 95 4.61 14.21 -18.31
N ALA A 96 5.63 14.93 -18.78
CA ALA A 96 6.47 14.48 -19.90
C ALA A 96 7.21 13.17 -19.59
N ALA A 97 7.75 13.02 -18.38
CA ALA A 97 8.46 11.80 -17.99
C ALA A 97 7.53 10.62 -17.70
N ALA A 98 6.33 10.87 -17.14
CA ALA A 98 5.31 9.84 -16.91
C ALA A 98 4.74 9.28 -18.23
N ALA A 99 4.75 10.08 -19.30
CA ALA A 99 4.30 9.63 -20.60
C ALA A 99 5.14 8.45 -21.12
N LEU A 100 6.45 8.38 -20.85
CA LEU A 100 7.31 7.32 -21.37
C LEU A 100 6.85 5.90 -20.98
N PRO A 101 6.77 5.52 -19.68
CA PRO A 101 6.33 4.17 -19.29
C PRO A 101 4.87 3.90 -19.69
N VAL A 102 3.99 4.91 -19.67
CA VAL A 102 2.59 4.76 -20.08
C VAL A 102 2.47 4.51 -21.58
N LEU A 103 3.20 5.25 -22.41
CA LEU A 103 3.21 5.06 -23.87
C LEU A 103 3.84 3.73 -24.26
N LEU A 104 4.86 3.27 -23.54
CA LEU A 104 5.42 1.92 -23.73
C LEU A 104 4.39 0.83 -23.44
N LEU A 105 3.60 0.97 -22.36
CA LEU A 105 2.48 0.08 -22.10
C LEU A 105 1.46 0.14 -23.23
N VAL A 106 1.02 1.34 -23.63
CA VAL A 106 0.02 1.52 -24.70
C VAL A 106 0.48 0.88 -26.01
N ALA A 107 1.76 1.08 -26.38
CA ALA A 107 2.35 0.45 -27.55
C ALA A 107 2.35 -1.08 -27.43
N TYR A 108 2.75 -1.62 -26.28
CA TYR A 108 2.70 -3.06 -26.02
C TYR A 108 1.27 -3.60 -26.12
N GLN A 109 0.29 -2.90 -25.55
CA GLN A 109 -1.12 -3.32 -25.59
C GLN A 109 -1.67 -3.32 -27.02
N TRP A 110 -1.30 -2.31 -27.80
CA TRP A 110 -1.66 -2.21 -29.21
C TRP A 110 -1.08 -3.36 -30.04
N GLU A 111 0.22 -3.60 -29.94
CA GLU A 111 0.93 -4.61 -30.75
C GLU A 111 0.50 -6.05 -30.39
N VAL A 112 0.28 -6.33 -29.11
CA VAL A 112 -0.02 -7.71 -28.65
C VAL A 112 -1.52 -8.01 -28.64
N PHE A 113 -2.36 -7.05 -28.26
CA PHE A 113 -3.80 -7.27 -28.05
C PHE A 113 -4.68 -6.51 -29.04
N GLY A 114 -4.09 -5.75 -29.97
CA GLY A 114 -4.82 -5.01 -31.00
C GLY A 114 -5.63 -3.81 -30.47
N SER A 115 -5.45 -3.43 -29.21
CA SER A 115 -6.17 -2.30 -28.60
C SER A 115 -5.32 -1.64 -27.49
N PRO A 116 -5.24 -0.30 -27.44
CA PRO A 116 -4.44 0.41 -26.44
C PRO A 116 -5.06 0.33 -25.04
N LEU A 117 -6.36 0.01 -24.99
CA LEU A 117 -7.14 -0.14 -23.77
C LEU A 117 -7.50 -1.60 -23.49
N ALA A 118 -6.88 -2.55 -24.22
CA ALA A 118 -6.97 -3.95 -23.84
C ALA A 118 -6.57 -4.06 -22.37
N SER A 119 -7.34 -4.79 -21.58
CA SER A 119 -6.98 -5.07 -20.20
C SER A 119 -7.32 -6.52 -19.89
N GLY A 120 -6.50 -7.16 -19.04
CA GLY A 120 -6.79 -8.50 -18.55
C GLY A 120 -7.95 -8.55 -17.55
N TYR A 121 -8.53 -7.40 -17.18
CA TYR A 121 -9.59 -7.29 -16.18
C TYR A 121 -10.99 -7.50 -16.76
N GLY A 122 -11.18 -7.34 -18.08
CA GLY A 122 -12.45 -7.64 -18.75
C GLY A 122 -13.68 -7.02 -18.04
N ALA A 123 -14.66 -7.86 -17.70
CA ALA A 123 -15.88 -7.46 -17.01
C ALA A 123 -15.64 -6.89 -15.59
N GLU A 124 -14.54 -7.26 -14.91
CA GLU A 124 -14.24 -6.71 -13.59
C GLU A 124 -14.02 -5.19 -13.64
N ALA A 125 -13.51 -4.67 -14.76
CA ALA A 125 -13.28 -3.24 -14.92
C ALA A 125 -14.60 -2.42 -14.97
N SER A 126 -15.68 -3.01 -15.50
CA SER A 126 -16.99 -2.34 -15.66
C SER A 126 -18.01 -2.73 -14.61
N GLU A 127 -18.01 -3.98 -14.17
CA GLU A 127 -19.04 -4.58 -13.30
C GLU A 127 -18.53 -4.95 -11.91
N GLY A 128 -17.21 -4.85 -11.68
CA GLY A 128 -16.57 -5.23 -10.41
C GLY A 128 -16.76 -4.24 -9.26
N TRP A 129 -17.61 -3.22 -9.39
CA TRP A 129 -17.73 -2.11 -8.44
C TRP A 129 -19.08 -2.14 -7.70
N THR A 130 -19.26 -3.17 -6.86
CA THR A 130 -20.57 -3.47 -6.25
C THR A 130 -20.58 -3.38 -4.73
N THR A 131 -19.42 -3.42 -4.07
CA THR A 131 -19.35 -3.41 -2.60
C THR A 131 -19.73 -2.03 -2.05
N PRO A 132 -20.66 -1.92 -1.09
CA PRO A 132 -20.89 -0.65 -0.41
C PRO A 132 -19.59 -0.12 0.22
N VAL A 133 -19.17 1.09 -0.15
CA VAL A 133 -17.88 1.67 0.25
C VAL A 133 -17.60 1.54 1.76
N PRO A 134 -18.55 1.84 2.68
CA PRO A 134 -18.28 1.69 4.12
C PRO A 134 -17.93 0.26 4.52
N LEU A 135 -18.57 -0.75 3.92
CA LEU A 135 -18.31 -2.15 4.21
C LEU A 135 -16.88 -2.53 3.81
N GLY A 136 -16.49 -2.22 2.57
CA GLY A 136 -15.15 -2.56 2.08
C GLY A 136 -14.04 -1.74 2.74
N VAL A 137 -14.27 -0.45 3.02
CA VAL A 137 -13.29 0.39 3.75
C VAL A 137 -13.07 -0.15 5.17
N LEU A 138 -14.15 -0.42 5.92
CA LEU A 138 -14.01 -1.00 7.25
C LEU A 138 -13.38 -2.39 7.19
N GLY A 139 -13.72 -3.18 6.16
CA GLY A 139 -13.10 -4.48 5.93
C GLY A 139 -11.59 -4.38 5.70
N LEU A 140 -11.16 -3.50 4.80
CA LEU A 140 -9.76 -3.27 4.46
C LEU A 140 -8.93 -2.70 5.63
N LEU A 141 -9.56 -2.00 6.58
CA LEU A 141 -8.87 -1.46 7.74
C LEU A 141 -8.91 -2.42 8.95
N PHE A 142 -10.05 -3.07 9.19
CA PHE A 142 -10.39 -3.69 10.47
C PHE A 142 -10.83 -5.15 10.41
N SER A 143 -11.01 -5.76 9.24
CA SER A 143 -11.40 -7.18 9.20
C SER A 143 -10.29 -8.07 9.79
N PRO A 144 -10.62 -9.13 10.55
CA PRO A 144 -9.60 -10.05 11.08
C PRO A 144 -8.78 -10.71 9.96
N GLY A 145 -9.41 -11.06 8.85
CA GLY A 145 -8.73 -11.68 7.72
C GLY A 145 -7.82 -10.75 6.91
N ARG A 146 -8.23 -9.48 6.71
CA ARG A 146 -7.65 -8.59 5.67
C ARG A 146 -7.33 -7.17 6.15
N GLY A 147 -7.62 -6.82 7.40
CA GLY A 147 -7.52 -5.46 7.91
C GLY A 147 -6.07 -4.98 8.07
N LEU A 148 -5.72 -3.90 7.37
CA LEU A 148 -4.40 -3.27 7.45
C LEU A 148 -3.97 -2.96 8.88
N LEU A 149 -4.87 -2.42 9.71
CA LEU A 149 -4.53 -1.95 11.06
C LEU A 149 -4.52 -3.07 12.10
N LEU A 150 -5.14 -4.21 11.81
CA LEU A 150 -5.02 -5.42 12.64
C LEU A 150 -3.71 -6.14 12.35
N HIS A 151 -3.29 -6.16 11.08
CA HIS A 151 -2.10 -6.86 10.64
C HIS A 151 -0.83 -6.01 10.84
N ALA A 152 -0.93 -4.69 10.69
CA ALA A 152 0.19 -3.75 10.81
C ALA A 152 -0.21 -2.50 11.65
N PRO A 153 -0.56 -2.65 12.94
CA PRO A 153 -0.95 -1.53 13.81
C PRO A 153 0.12 -0.43 13.93
N VAL A 154 1.39 -0.72 13.63
CA VAL A 154 2.47 0.29 13.58
C VAL A 154 2.16 1.42 12.58
N LEU A 155 1.35 1.15 11.56
CA LEU A 155 0.94 2.14 10.56
C LEU A 155 0.00 3.21 11.13
N LEU A 156 -0.57 3.04 12.32
CA LEU A 156 -1.27 4.13 13.03
C LEU A 156 -0.34 5.33 13.29
N VAL A 157 0.95 5.07 13.49
CA VAL A 157 1.97 6.12 13.64
C VAL A 157 2.16 6.89 12.34
N ALA A 158 2.14 6.20 11.19
CA ALA A 158 2.20 6.83 9.87
C ALA A 158 0.94 7.66 9.58
N VAL A 159 -0.24 7.12 9.89
CA VAL A 159 -1.52 7.84 9.74
C VAL A 159 -1.51 9.13 10.57
N ALA A 160 -1.04 9.07 11.82
CA ALA A 160 -0.94 10.27 12.67
C ALA A 160 -0.06 11.38 12.07
N ALA A 161 1.00 11.03 11.35
CA ALA A 161 1.84 11.99 10.63
C ALA A 161 1.13 12.56 9.38
N LEU A 162 0.45 11.72 8.59
CA LEU A 162 -0.32 12.15 7.42
C LEU A 162 -1.48 13.10 7.78
N LEU A 163 -2.06 12.97 8.97
CA LEU A 163 -3.13 13.84 9.47
C LEU A 163 -2.64 15.23 9.91
N ARG A 164 -1.33 15.49 9.91
CA ARG A 164 -0.75 16.76 10.39
C ARG A 164 0.16 17.41 9.35
N PRO A 165 -0.28 17.57 8.08
CA PRO A 165 0.57 18.11 7.02
C PRO A 165 1.04 19.53 7.37
N GLY A 166 2.34 19.78 7.26
CA GLY A 166 2.96 21.06 7.58
C GLY A 166 3.19 21.31 9.07
N ARG A 167 2.98 20.32 9.96
CA ARG A 167 3.28 20.43 11.39
C ARG A 167 4.39 19.45 11.78
N GLY A 168 5.26 19.89 12.69
CA GLY A 168 6.34 19.06 13.22
C GLY A 168 7.27 18.55 12.12
N SER A 169 7.35 17.24 11.99
CA SER A 169 8.17 16.53 11.01
C SER A 169 7.48 16.32 9.65
N SER A 170 6.17 16.57 9.58
CA SER A 170 5.33 16.20 8.46
C SER A 170 5.29 17.34 7.42
N PRO A 171 5.81 17.13 6.20
CA PRO A 171 5.83 18.17 5.18
C PRO A 171 4.42 18.47 4.64
N ARG A 172 4.21 19.68 4.10
CA ARG A 172 2.90 20.09 3.56
C ARG A 172 2.42 19.22 2.40
N TRP A 173 3.35 18.67 1.63
CA TRP A 173 3.05 17.78 0.51
C TRP A 173 2.49 16.41 0.94
N PHE A 174 2.44 16.10 2.25
CA PHE A 174 1.67 14.96 2.77
C PHE A 174 0.16 15.11 2.59
N LEU A 175 -0.38 16.33 2.53
CA LEU A 175 -1.83 16.54 2.38
C LEU A 175 -2.40 15.84 1.13
N PRO A 176 -1.92 16.13 -0.09
CA PRO A 176 -2.44 15.48 -1.30
C PRO A 176 -2.15 13.98 -1.34
N LEU A 177 -1.02 13.52 -0.76
CA LEU A 177 -0.73 12.07 -0.64
C LEU A 177 -1.68 11.35 0.32
N GLY A 178 -2.03 11.99 1.44
CA GLY A 178 -3.00 11.48 2.40
C GLY A 178 -4.40 11.41 1.79
N LEU A 179 -4.80 12.46 1.05
CA LEU A 179 -6.07 12.47 0.32
C LEU A 179 -6.11 11.36 -0.73
N SER A 180 -5.05 11.17 -1.52
CA SER A 180 -5.00 10.08 -2.49
C SER A 180 -5.05 8.69 -1.85
N LEU A 181 -4.45 8.50 -0.67
CA LEU A 181 -4.54 7.24 0.08
C LEU A 181 -5.98 6.97 0.53
N VAL A 182 -6.68 7.99 1.03
CA VAL A 182 -8.10 7.86 1.41
C VAL A 182 -8.96 7.56 0.18
N THR A 183 -8.73 8.24 -0.95
CA THR A 183 -9.44 7.94 -2.19
C THR A 183 -9.15 6.53 -2.68
N PHE A 184 -7.89 6.10 -2.66
CA PHE A 184 -7.49 4.74 -3.05
C PHE A 184 -8.14 3.68 -2.15
N LEU A 185 -8.18 3.92 -0.84
CA LEU A 185 -8.89 3.07 0.11
C LEU A 185 -10.39 2.97 -0.22
N CYS A 186 -11.06 4.08 -0.54
CA CYS A 186 -12.46 4.07 -0.93
C CYS A 186 -12.69 3.31 -2.25
N VAL A 187 -11.83 3.52 -3.25
CA VAL A 187 -11.89 2.82 -4.53
C VAL A 187 -11.71 1.32 -4.33
N MET A 188 -10.67 0.89 -3.61
CA MET A 188 -10.43 -0.53 -3.33
C MET A 188 -11.51 -1.14 -2.43
N GLY A 189 -12.10 -0.35 -1.53
CA GLY A 189 -13.25 -0.78 -0.73
C GLY A 189 -14.54 -0.92 -1.53
N HIS A 190 -14.65 -0.27 -2.70
CA HIS A 190 -15.81 -0.41 -3.58
C HIS A 190 -15.73 -1.65 -4.49
N TRP A 191 -14.52 -2.18 -4.69
CA TRP A 191 -14.29 -3.38 -5.49
C TRP A 191 -15.03 -4.60 -4.90
N HIS A 192 -15.64 -5.44 -5.74
CA HIS A 192 -16.46 -6.59 -5.33
C HIS A 192 -15.67 -7.57 -4.44
N SER A 193 -14.48 -7.95 -4.89
CA SER A 193 -13.46 -8.72 -4.15
C SER A 193 -12.50 -7.84 -3.34
N TRP A 194 -13.01 -6.89 -2.55
CA TRP A 194 -12.16 -6.01 -1.70
C TRP A 194 -11.23 -6.80 -0.76
N TRP A 195 -11.55 -8.06 -0.44
CA TRP A 195 -10.70 -8.94 0.37
C TRP A 195 -9.44 -9.42 -0.38
N GLY A 196 -9.35 -9.25 -1.70
CA GLY A 196 -8.15 -9.53 -2.49
C GLY A 196 -7.91 -11.01 -2.80
N GLY A 197 -8.98 -11.82 -2.87
CA GLY A 197 -8.93 -13.25 -3.21
C GLY A 197 -8.06 -14.09 -2.27
N SER A 198 -7.43 -15.16 -2.75
CA SER A 198 -6.60 -16.08 -1.95
C SER A 198 -5.19 -15.56 -1.61
N SER A 199 -5.05 -14.24 -1.43
CA SER A 199 -3.78 -13.59 -1.07
C SER A 199 -3.58 -13.54 0.44
N ALA A 200 -2.36 -13.35 0.92
CA ALA A 200 -2.12 -13.05 2.34
C ALA A 200 -2.40 -11.58 2.67
N GLY A 201 -3.07 -11.35 3.80
CA GLY A 201 -3.18 -10.04 4.45
C GLY A 201 -3.87 -8.96 3.62
N ASN A 202 -3.47 -7.70 3.84
CA ASN A 202 -4.10 -6.49 3.30
C ASN A 202 -3.55 -6.05 1.93
N ARG A 203 -3.23 -7.01 1.04
CA ARG A 203 -2.62 -6.78 -0.30
C ARG A 203 -3.25 -5.63 -1.09
N MET A 204 -4.56 -5.41 -0.94
CA MET A 204 -5.29 -4.38 -1.68
C MET A 204 -4.87 -2.94 -1.36
N LEU A 205 -4.08 -2.74 -0.30
CA LEU A 205 -3.53 -1.43 0.09
C LEU A 205 -2.01 -1.37 -0.03
N SER A 206 -1.38 -2.36 -0.68
CA SER A 206 0.08 -2.50 -0.74
C SER A 206 0.76 -1.34 -1.47
N GLU A 207 0.09 -0.76 -2.47
CA GLU A 207 0.58 0.35 -3.29
C GLU A 207 0.65 1.66 -2.50
N GLY A 208 -0.15 1.79 -1.44
CA GLY A 208 -0.09 2.92 -0.51
C GLY A 208 1.05 2.82 0.52
N LEU A 209 1.65 1.63 0.68
CA LEU A 209 2.66 1.40 1.72
C LEU A 209 3.91 2.28 1.58
N PRO A 210 4.46 2.59 0.38
CA PRO A 210 5.60 3.50 0.27
C PRO A 210 5.33 4.88 0.91
N ILE A 211 4.13 5.44 0.66
CA ILE A 211 3.70 6.72 1.25
C ILE A 211 3.64 6.58 2.77
N LEU A 212 3.02 5.50 3.27
CA LEU A 212 2.93 5.21 4.69
C LEU A 212 4.31 4.97 5.33
N GLY A 213 5.27 4.39 4.61
CA GLY A 213 6.64 4.16 5.09
C GLY A 213 7.40 5.46 5.35
N VAL A 214 7.30 6.43 4.43
CA VAL A 214 7.89 7.77 4.64
C VAL A 214 7.17 8.50 5.78
N ALA A 215 5.84 8.43 5.83
CA ALA A 215 5.07 9.00 6.93
C ALA A 215 5.38 8.34 8.29
N LEU A 216 5.69 7.05 8.31
CA LEU A 216 6.10 6.32 9.51
C LEU A 216 7.41 6.90 10.09
N ALA A 217 8.39 7.23 9.26
CA ALA A 217 9.64 7.86 9.71
C ALA A 217 9.39 9.21 10.42
N CYS A 218 8.50 10.02 9.86
CA CYS A 218 8.06 11.28 10.48
C CYS A 218 7.32 11.03 11.80
N GLY A 219 6.33 10.13 11.78
CA GLY A 219 5.53 9.80 12.96
C GLY A 219 6.35 9.21 14.10
N LEU A 220 7.31 8.31 13.82
CA LEU A 220 8.20 7.74 14.83
C LEU A 220 9.03 8.81 15.53
N ARG A 221 9.61 9.74 14.76
CA ARG A 221 10.38 10.86 15.31
C ARG A 221 9.56 11.70 16.29
N GLU A 222 8.33 12.04 15.92
CA GLU A 222 7.43 12.82 16.79
C GLU A 222 6.95 12.02 18.00
N ALA A 223 6.57 10.76 17.80
CA ALA A 223 6.08 9.91 18.88
C ALA A 223 7.16 9.64 19.92
N TRP A 224 8.42 9.45 19.49
CA TRP A 224 9.53 9.12 20.39
C TRP A 224 9.92 10.24 21.36
N GLN A 225 9.60 11.49 21.01
CA GLN A 225 9.76 12.65 21.89
C GLN A 225 8.81 12.58 23.09
N ARG A 226 7.68 11.87 22.98
CA ARG A 226 6.68 11.71 24.04
C ARG A 226 6.88 10.37 24.74
N ARG A 227 7.37 10.38 25.99
CA ARG A 227 7.65 9.14 26.74
C ARG A 227 6.44 8.22 26.85
N SER A 228 5.23 8.77 26.96
CA SER A 228 3.98 8.00 27.03
C SER A 228 3.67 7.21 25.76
N LEU A 229 4.22 7.60 24.59
CA LEU A 229 3.99 6.92 23.32
C LEU A 229 5.03 5.83 23.01
N ARG A 230 6.11 5.72 23.77
CA ARG A 230 7.18 4.75 23.48
C ARG A 230 6.70 3.30 23.60
N ALA A 231 6.09 2.96 24.74
CA ALA A 231 5.55 1.62 24.97
C ALA A 231 4.51 1.18 23.92
N PRO A 232 3.47 1.97 23.58
CA PRO A 232 2.51 1.57 22.56
C PRO A 232 3.14 1.47 21.16
N VAL A 233 4.07 2.36 20.80
CA VAL A 233 4.78 2.26 19.50
C VAL A 233 5.59 0.96 19.41
N VAL A 234 6.32 0.60 20.47
CA VAL A 234 7.08 -0.66 20.53
C VAL A 234 6.16 -1.87 20.47
N ALA A 235 5.04 -1.86 21.21
CA ALA A 235 4.05 -2.93 21.17
C ALA A 235 3.44 -3.10 19.77
N PHE A 236 3.03 -2.00 19.13
CA PHE A 236 2.50 -2.02 17.77
C PHE A 236 3.53 -2.50 16.75
N ALA A 237 4.79 -2.06 16.87
CA ALA A 237 5.88 -2.55 16.06
C ALA A 237 6.07 -4.07 16.21
N ALA A 238 6.10 -4.58 17.44
CA ALA A 238 6.26 -6.00 17.72
C ALA A 238 5.10 -6.84 17.16
N ILE A 239 3.85 -6.40 17.35
CA ILE A 239 2.66 -7.07 16.79
C ILE A 239 2.73 -7.09 15.26
N SER A 240 3.07 -5.95 14.65
CA SER A 240 3.14 -5.83 13.19
C SER A 240 4.20 -6.76 12.58
N VAL A 241 5.38 -6.82 13.21
CA VAL A 241 6.47 -7.71 12.78
C VAL A 241 6.09 -9.18 13.00
N PHE A 242 5.50 -9.52 14.14
CA PHE A 242 5.04 -10.86 14.43
C PHE A 242 4.00 -11.34 13.41
N THR A 243 2.99 -10.52 13.12
CA THR A 243 1.95 -10.87 12.16
C THR A 243 2.52 -11.01 10.76
N SER A 244 3.33 -10.06 10.28
CA SER A 244 3.93 -10.14 8.94
C SER A 244 4.85 -11.35 8.79
N ALA A 245 5.69 -11.65 9.79
CA ALA A 245 6.53 -12.85 9.79
C ALA A 245 5.68 -14.14 9.82
N GLY A 246 4.61 -14.17 10.62
CA GLY A 246 3.69 -15.30 10.70
C GLY A 246 2.96 -15.57 9.37
N LEU A 247 2.53 -14.52 8.68
CA LEU A 247 1.93 -14.64 7.34
C LEU A 247 2.93 -15.11 6.29
N THR A 248 4.17 -14.62 6.36
CA THR A 248 5.21 -14.95 5.37
C THR A 248 5.74 -16.37 5.54
N PHE A 249 6.06 -16.77 6.78
CA PHE A 249 6.81 -18.00 7.03
C PHE A 249 5.97 -19.10 7.68
N GLY A 250 4.91 -18.73 8.39
CA GLY A 250 4.10 -19.65 9.20
C GLY A 250 3.02 -20.38 8.41
N ILE A 251 2.55 -19.82 7.29
CA ILE A 251 1.52 -20.43 6.44
C ILE A 251 2.20 -20.89 5.15
N ARG A 252 2.18 -22.19 4.87
CA ARG A 252 2.81 -22.80 3.69
C ARG A 252 1.88 -23.85 3.08
N GLU A 253 2.18 -24.25 1.86
CA GLU A 253 1.50 -25.38 1.21
C GLU A 253 1.59 -26.66 2.05
N PRO A 254 0.55 -27.52 2.06
CA PRO A 254 -0.71 -27.43 1.29
C PRO A 254 -1.83 -26.59 1.96
N LEU A 255 -1.53 -25.92 3.08
CA LEU A 255 -2.54 -25.19 3.88
C LEU A 255 -2.82 -23.78 3.35
N TRP A 256 -1.97 -23.23 2.50
CA TRP A 256 -2.04 -21.83 2.06
C TRP A 256 -3.40 -21.48 1.47
N VAL A 257 -3.82 -22.22 0.45
CA VAL A 257 -5.09 -21.96 -0.25
C VAL A 257 -6.27 -22.07 0.71
N GLN A 258 -6.27 -23.07 1.58
CA GLN A 258 -7.35 -23.29 2.56
C GLN A 258 -7.42 -22.16 3.60
N VAL A 259 -6.29 -21.68 4.08
CA VAL A 259 -6.22 -20.60 5.07
C VAL A 259 -6.65 -19.28 4.44
N MET A 260 -6.17 -18.97 3.23
CA MET A 260 -6.47 -17.70 2.57
C MET A 260 -7.88 -17.64 1.99
N SER A 261 -8.54 -18.78 1.76
CA SER A 261 -9.94 -18.82 1.32
C SER A 261 -10.94 -18.69 2.47
N VAL A 262 -10.52 -18.83 3.74
CA VAL A 262 -11.43 -18.65 4.88
C VAL A 262 -11.99 -17.24 4.90
N GLY A 263 -13.33 -17.13 4.84
CA GLY A 263 -14.02 -15.83 4.80
C GLY A 263 -13.97 -15.14 3.44
N GLY A 264 -13.58 -15.85 2.37
CA GLY A 264 -13.62 -15.40 0.99
C GLY A 264 -15.00 -15.55 0.33
N GLU A 265 -15.00 -15.63 -1.00
CA GLU A 265 -16.20 -15.50 -1.85
C GLU A 265 -17.26 -16.58 -1.60
N ASP A 266 -16.84 -17.84 -1.40
CA ASP A 266 -17.76 -18.97 -1.18
C ASP A 266 -18.50 -18.90 0.17
N ASN A 267 -17.97 -18.16 1.15
CA ASN A 267 -18.53 -18.07 2.51
C ASN A 267 -18.03 -16.78 3.19
N PRO A 268 -18.56 -15.62 2.80
CA PRO A 268 -18.06 -14.33 3.25
C PRO A 268 -18.32 -14.14 4.74
N ARG A 269 -17.26 -14.08 5.54
CA ARG A 269 -17.31 -13.86 6.99
C ARG A 269 -16.29 -12.80 7.42
N PRO A 270 -16.33 -11.59 6.84
CA PRO A 270 -15.26 -10.60 7.01
C PRO A 270 -15.04 -10.14 8.45
N TRP A 271 -15.95 -10.44 9.37
CA TRP A 271 -15.88 -10.04 10.77
C TRP A 271 -15.63 -11.21 11.73
N ASP A 272 -15.58 -12.45 11.26
CA ASP A 272 -15.30 -13.61 12.12
C ASP A 272 -13.80 -13.62 12.46
N PRO A 273 -13.41 -13.59 13.76
CA PRO A 273 -12.02 -13.71 14.18
C PRO A 273 -11.31 -14.95 13.65
N GLY A 274 -12.07 -16.01 13.34
CA GLY A 274 -11.60 -17.23 12.69
C GLY A 274 -11.01 -17.03 11.30
N THR A 275 -11.33 -15.93 10.63
CA THR A 275 -10.76 -15.57 9.31
C THR A 275 -9.34 -15.04 9.41
N HIS A 276 -8.86 -14.68 10.60
CA HIS A 276 -7.46 -14.27 10.75
C HIS A 276 -6.54 -15.42 10.34
N PRO A 277 -5.59 -15.25 9.39
CA PRO A 277 -4.87 -16.38 8.79
C PRO A 277 -4.12 -17.27 9.80
N LEU A 278 -3.55 -16.68 10.85
CA LEU A 278 -2.90 -17.44 11.93
C LEU A 278 -3.90 -18.27 12.76
N VAL A 279 -5.12 -17.77 12.97
CA VAL A 279 -6.19 -18.46 13.70
C VAL A 279 -6.79 -19.55 12.82
N ALA A 280 -7.08 -19.24 11.56
CA ALA A 280 -7.54 -20.20 10.56
C ALA A 280 -6.57 -21.39 10.45
N ARG A 281 -5.26 -21.12 10.35
CA ARG A 281 -4.22 -22.15 10.35
C ARG A 281 -4.30 -23.03 11.60
N TYR A 282 -4.38 -22.43 12.79
CA TYR A 282 -4.46 -23.17 14.05
C TYR A 282 -5.70 -24.08 14.09
N ARG A 283 -6.88 -23.56 13.72
CA ARG A 283 -8.13 -24.32 13.69
C ARG A 283 -8.05 -25.51 12.72
N LEU A 284 -7.53 -25.30 11.52
CA LEU A 284 -7.36 -26.37 10.52
C LEU A 284 -6.41 -27.47 10.99
N LEU A 285 -5.34 -27.11 11.71
CA LEU A 285 -4.44 -28.10 12.31
C LEU A 285 -5.13 -28.88 13.44
N SER A 286 -5.88 -28.20 14.31
CA SER A 286 -6.59 -28.86 15.41
C SER A 286 -7.71 -29.79 14.94
N SER A 287 -8.40 -29.47 13.84
CA SER A 287 -9.46 -30.33 13.28
C SER A 287 -8.93 -31.58 12.57
N ARG A 288 -7.63 -31.64 12.28
CA ARG A 288 -6.97 -32.78 11.63
C ARG A 288 -6.29 -33.73 12.63
N SER A 289 -6.24 -33.37 13.90
CA SER A 289 -5.75 -34.26 14.96
C SER A 289 -6.89 -35.23 15.33
N PRO A 290 -6.64 -36.55 15.33
CA PRO A 290 -7.64 -37.58 15.63
C PRO A 290 -8.13 -37.53 17.08
#